data_AF-A0A496YD65-F1
#
_entry.id   AF-A0A496YD65-F1
#
_cell.length_a   1.000
_cell.length_b   1.000
_cell.length_c   1.000
_cell.angle_alpha   90.00
_cell.angle_beta   90.00
_cell.angle_gamma   90.00
#
_symmetry.space_group_name_H-M   'P 1'
#
loop_
_entity.id
_entity.type
_entity.pdbx_description
1 polymer ?
#
loop_
_entity_poly.entity_id
_entity_poly.type
_entity_poly.pdbx_seq_one_letter_code
_entity_poly.pdbx_strand_id
1 'polypeptide(L)'
;MKKPNNLAVLGFLLPFVAAALAGGLILVVKKDFTSTRFLVPYLSLVPLVLLCGLVSSIRSIPLIPDLNDKDYAYSGLTLNILFLLIYSISVIYFFSS
;
A
#
# COMPACT_ATOMS: atom_id res chain seq x y z
N MET A 1 8.47 13.24 25.58
CA MET A 1 8.07 12.27 24.52
C MET A 1 8.90 12.56 23.28
N LYS A 2 9.60 11.56 22.72
CA LYS A 2 10.28 11.72 21.41
C LYS A 2 9.20 11.91 20.32
N LYS A 3 9.46 12.80 19.36
CA LYS A 3 8.53 13.07 18.25
C LYS A 3 8.36 11.80 17.41
N PRO A 4 7.14 11.36 17.08
CA PRO A 4 6.94 10.16 16.28
C PRO A 4 7.47 10.37 14.85
N ASN A 5 8.04 9.32 14.27
CA ASN A 5 8.40 9.29 12.87
C ASN A 5 7.14 9.12 12.02
N ASN A 6 6.51 10.25 11.68
CA ASN A 6 5.29 10.23 10.88
C ASN A 6 5.46 9.49 9.55
N LEU A 7 6.67 9.45 8.98
CA LEU A 7 6.95 8.71 7.74
C LEU A 7 6.90 7.20 7.95
N ALA A 8 7.43 6.68 9.06
CA ALA A 8 7.34 5.24 9.35
C ALA A 8 5.91 4.82 9.67
N VAL A 9 5.17 5.66 10.41
CA VAL A 9 3.75 5.40 10.70
C VAL A 9 2.93 5.41 9.42
N LEU A 10 3.14 6.38 8.53
CA LEU A 10 2.49 6.42 7.22
C LEU A 10 2.87 5.21 6.36
N GLY A 11 4.16 4.89 6.28
CA GLY A 11 4.65 3.72 5.56
C GLY A 11 4.03 2.41 6.06
N PHE A 12 3.82 2.30 7.37
CA PHE A 12 3.14 1.15 7.98
C PHE A 12 1.63 1.11 7.69
N LEU A 13 0.94 2.24 7.71
CA LEU A 13 -0.53 2.29 7.57
C LEU A 13 -1.03 2.23 6.12
N LEU A 14 -0.29 2.83 5.18
CA LEU A 14 -0.69 2.93 3.78
C LEU A 14 -0.99 1.59 3.07
N PRO A 15 -0.28 0.46 3.31
CA PRO A 15 -0.67 -0.83 2.72
C PRO A 15 -2.07 -1.30 3.16
N PHE A 16 -2.47 -1.05 4.40
CA PHE A 16 -3.82 -1.37 4.87
C PHE A 16 -4.89 -0.49 4.21
N VAL A 17 -4.57 0.80 4.01
CA VAL A 17 -5.43 1.71 3.24
C VAL A 17 -5.59 1.21 1.80
N ALA A 18 -4.50 0.77 1.16
CA ALA A 18 -4.56 0.20 -0.17
C ALA A 18 -5.44 -1.06 -0.24
N ALA A 19 -5.34 -1.97 0.75
CA ALA A 19 -6.20 -3.14 0.82
C ALA A 19 -7.67 -2.79 1.08
N ALA A 20 -7.94 -1.81 1.94
CA ALA A 20 -9.31 -1.32 2.17
C ALA A 20 -9.90 -0.71 0.90
N LEU A 21 -9.13 0.08 0.14
CA LEU A 21 -9.53 0.64 -1.14
C LEU A 21 -9.81 -0.46 -2.17
N ALA A 22 -8.89 -1.42 -2.32
CA ALA A 22 -9.06 -2.55 -3.24
C ALA A 22 -10.31 -3.37 -2.88
N GLY A 23 -10.49 -3.73 -1.60
CA GLY A 23 -11.66 -4.44 -1.12
C GLY A 23 -12.96 -3.66 -1.33
N GLY A 24 -12.97 -2.35 -1.05
CA GLY A 24 -14.12 -1.48 -1.30
C GLY A 24 -14.51 -1.41 -2.77
N LEU A 25 -13.53 -1.25 -3.67
CA LEU A 25 -13.76 -1.26 -5.12
C LEU A 25 -14.37 -2.58 -5.59
N ILE A 26 -13.86 -3.71 -5.10
CA ILE A 26 -14.37 -5.05 -5.42
C ILE A 26 -15.84 -5.20 -4.95
N LEU A 27 -16.15 -4.76 -3.73
CA LEU A 27 -17.49 -4.87 -3.15
C LEU A 27 -18.54 -4.01 -3.88
N VAL A 28 -18.16 -2.82 -4.34
CA VAL A 28 -19.07 -1.90 -5.05
C VAL A 28 -19.49 -2.47 -6.40
N VAL A 29 -18.55 -3.09 -7.11
CA VAL A 29 -18.72 -3.47 -8.52
C VAL A 29 -19.37 -4.85 -8.67
N LYS A 30 -19.33 -5.68 -7.61
CA LYS A 30 -19.94 -7.02 -7.44
C LYS A 30 -19.59 -8.07 -8.50
N LYS A 31 -19.85 -7.80 -9.78
CA LYS A 31 -19.68 -8.77 -10.90
C LYS A 31 -19.05 -8.16 -12.16
N ASP A 32 -19.07 -6.85 -12.35
CA ASP A 32 -18.60 -6.22 -13.60
C ASP A 32 -17.20 -5.60 -13.45
N PHE A 33 -16.20 -6.45 -13.23
CA PHE A 33 -14.81 -6.02 -13.02
C PHE A 33 -14.13 -5.46 -14.28
N THR A 34 -14.75 -5.58 -15.46
CA THR A 34 -14.26 -4.97 -16.71
C THR A 34 -14.79 -3.55 -16.91
N SER A 35 -15.69 -3.08 -16.02
CA SER A 35 -16.15 -1.70 -16.04
C SER A 35 -14.99 -0.73 -15.84
N THR A 36 -14.92 0.32 -16.67
CA THR A 36 -13.94 1.41 -16.52
C THR A 36 -14.00 2.09 -15.16
N ARG A 37 -15.17 2.07 -14.52
CA ARG A 37 -15.38 2.57 -13.15
C ARG A 37 -14.66 1.77 -12.08
N PHE A 38 -14.35 0.49 -12.35
CA PHE A 38 -13.52 -0.35 -11.50
C PHE A 38 -12.05 -0.26 -11.89
N LEU A 39 -11.76 -0.50 -13.17
CA LEU A 39 -10.40 -0.62 -13.70
C LEU A 39 -9.55 0.63 -13.46
N VAL A 40 -10.11 1.82 -13.73
CA VAL A 40 -9.35 3.08 -13.59
C VAL A 40 -8.90 3.29 -12.14
N PRO A 41 -9.78 3.32 -11.12
CA PRO A 41 -9.33 3.51 -9.73
C PRO A 41 -8.52 2.31 -9.22
N TYR A 42 -8.84 1.08 -9.62
CA TYR A 42 -8.10 -0.11 -9.20
C TYR A 42 -6.65 -0.08 -9.70
N LEU A 43 -6.44 0.26 -10.98
CA LEU A 43 -5.11 0.31 -11.61
C LEU A 43 -4.30 1.57 -11.30
N SER A 44 -4.93 2.62 -10.75
CA SER A 44 -4.24 3.88 -10.44
C SER A 44 -4.12 4.13 -8.94
N LEU A 45 -5.24 4.17 -8.19
CA LEU A 45 -5.23 4.56 -6.78
C LEU A 45 -4.53 3.53 -5.90
N VAL A 46 -4.81 2.24 -6.09
CA VAL A 46 -4.22 1.16 -5.29
C VAL A 46 -2.69 1.14 -5.42
N PRO A 47 -2.09 1.09 -6.63
CA PRO A 47 -0.63 1.11 -6.74
C PRO A 47 -0.03 2.45 -6.30
N LEU A 48 -0.71 3.58 -6.51
CA LEU A 48 -0.20 4.88 -6.05
C LEU A 48 -0.11 4.94 -4.52
N VAL A 49 -1.12 4.46 -3.80
CA VAL A 49 -1.10 4.38 -2.33
C VAL A 49 0.01 3.45 -1.83
N LEU A 50 0.20 2.30 -2.47
CA LEU A 50 1.28 1.36 -2.13
C LEU A 50 2.67 1.96 -2.40
N LEU A 51 2.84 2.69 -3.51
CA LEU A 51 4.09 3.38 -3.82
C LEU A 51 4.38 4.52 -2.83
N CYS A 52 3.36 5.29 -2.45
CA CYS A 52 3.50 6.30 -1.39
C CYS A 52 3.90 5.66 -0.06
N GLY A 53 3.32 4.51 0.29
CA GLY A 53 3.69 3.74 1.47
C GLY A 53 5.14 3.27 1.43
N LEU A 54 5.55 2.67 0.31
CA LEU A 54 6.91 2.22 0.08
C LEU A 54 7.93 3.37 0.19
N VAL A 55 7.68 4.48 -0.48
CA VAL A 55 8.57 5.67 -0.43
C VAL A 55 8.63 6.23 0.99
N SER A 56 7.52 6.25 1.72
CA SER A 56 7.48 6.72 3.12
C SER A 56 8.30 5.81 4.03
N SER A 57 8.19 4.49 3.87
CA SER A 57 9.00 3.51 4.60
C SER A 57 10.50 3.63 4.28
N ILE A 58 10.88 3.82 3.01
CA ILE A 58 12.31 3.98 2.64
C ILE A 58 12.86 5.27 3.24
N ARG A 59 12.10 6.38 3.15
CA ARG A 59 12.51 7.67 3.71
C ARG A 59 12.51 7.70 5.23
N SER A 60 11.84 6.77 5.90
CA SER A 60 11.85 6.68 7.36
C SER A 60 13.09 5.96 7.90
N ILE A 61 13.77 5.11 7.11
CA ILE A 61 14.94 4.33 7.54
C ILE A 61 16.09 5.22 8.05
N PRO A 62 16.50 6.30 7.37
CA PRO A 62 17.57 7.17 7.87
C PRO A 62 17.25 7.87 9.19
N LEU A 63 15.97 7.95 9.57
CA LEU A 63 15.51 8.64 10.78
C LEU A 63 15.44 7.71 12.00
N ILE A 64 15.64 6.40 11.82
CA ILE A 64 15.59 5.40 12.90
C ILE A 64 16.56 5.71 14.05
N PRO A 65 17.83 6.14 13.83
CA PRO A 65 18.76 6.45 14.92
C PRO A 65 18.24 7.55 15.85
N ASP A 66 17.53 8.53 15.29
CA ASP A 66 17.04 9.70 16.02
C ASP A 66 15.71 9.42 16.72
N LEU A 67 14.80 8.73 16.01
CA LEU A 67 13.39 8.57 16.40
C LEU A 67 13.04 7.19 16.99
N ASN A 68 13.96 6.23 16.91
CA ASN A 68 13.86 4.88 17.50
C ASN A 68 12.56 4.12 17.15
N ASP A 69 12.16 4.17 15.89
CA ASP A 69 10.91 3.64 15.34
C ASP A 69 11.15 2.46 14.37
N LYS A 70 12.17 1.67 14.67
CA LYS A 70 12.68 0.56 13.86
C LYS A 70 11.57 -0.39 13.40
N ASP A 71 10.67 -0.76 14.31
CA ASP A 71 9.61 -1.73 14.05
C ASP A 71 8.60 -1.22 13.03
N TYR A 72 8.25 0.07 13.08
CA TYR A 72 7.35 0.68 12.10
C TYR A 72 8.00 0.81 10.73
N ALA A 73 9.27 1.21 10.68
CA ALA A 73 9.99 1.38 9.42
C ALA A 73 10.14 0.04 8.67
N TYR A 74 10.62 -1.01 9.34
CA TYR A 74 10.83 -2.31 8.71
C TYR A 74 9.53 -3.09 8.47
N SER A 75 8.57 -3.03 9.40
CA SER A 75 7.25 -3.65 9.17
C SER A 75 6.54 -2.96 8.01
N GLY A 76 6.57 -1.63 7.96
CA GLY A 76 6.00 -0.87 6.85
C GLY A 76 6.64 -1.22 5.51
N LEU A 77 7.98 -1.29 5.44
CA LEU A 77 8.69 -1.69 4.23
C LEU A 77 8.26 -3.09 3.77
N THR A 78 8.25 -4.04 4.70
CA THR A 78 7.89 -5.44 4.43
C THR A 78 6.45 -5.56 3.92
N LEU A 79 5.51 -4.86 4.58
CA LEU A 79 4.09 -4.87 4.21
C LEU A 79 3.86 -4.25 2.83
N ASN A 80 4.48 -3.12 2.52
CA ASN A 80 4.35 -2.50 1.20
C ASN A 80 4.88 -3.42 0.09
N ILE A 81 6.03 -4.06 0.29
CA ILE A 81 6.57 -5.03 -0.68
C ILE A 81 5.60 -6.21 -0.85
N LEU A 82 5.14 -6.80 0.26
CA LEU A 82 4.21 -7.92 0.23
C LEU A 82 2.91 -7.55 -0.52
N PHE A 83 2.32 -6.40 -0.21
CA PHE A 83 1.07 -5.98 -0.82
C PHE A 83 1.25 -5.59 -2.28
N LEU A 84 2.39 -5.01 -2.67
CA LEU A 84 2.74 -4.79 -4.07
C LEU A 84 2.85 -6.10 -4.84
N LEU A 85 3.46 -7.13 -4.26
CA LEU A 85 3.55 -8.46 -4.89
C LEU A 85 2.16 -9.08 -5.06
N ILE A 86 1.35 -9.09 -4.00
CA ILE A 86 -0.03 -9.62 -4.04
C ILE A 86 -0.87 -8.86 -5.07
N TYR A 87 -0.79 -7.53 -5.08
CA TYR A 87 -1.49 -6.69 -6.05
C TYR A 87 -1.02 -7.01 -7.48
N SER A 88 0.28 -7.11 -7.71
CA SER A 88 0.85 -7.41 -9.03
C SER A 88 0.39 -8.78 -9.53
N ILE A 89 0.42 -9.81 -8.67
CA ILE A 89 -0.08 -11.15 -9.00
C ILE A 89 -1.57 -11.10 -9.32
N SER A 90 -2.35 -10.35 -8.54
CA SER A 90 -3.80 -10.19 -8.76
C SER A 90 -4.11 -9.54 -10.11
N VAL A 91 -3.37 -8.49 -10.47
CA VAL A 91 -3.48 -7.81 -11.76
C VAL A 91 -3.09 -8.74 -12.91
N ILE A 92 -1.96 -9.45 -12.79
CA ILE A 92 -1.53 -10.42 -13.80
C ILE A 92 -2.58 -11.51 -13.99
N TYR A 93 -3.08 -12.09 -12.89
CA TYR A 93 -4.12 -13.10 -12.93
C TYR A 93 -5.40 -12.59 -13.61
N PHE A 94 -5.84 -11.38 -13.27
CA PHE A 94 -7.02 -10.75 -13.86
C PHE A 94 -6.90 -10.56 -15.38
N PHE A 95 -5.73 -10.19 -15.89
CA PHE A 95 -5.50 -9.99 -17.33
C PHE A 95 -5.08 -11.25 -18.09
N SER A 96 -4.69 -12.32 -17.39
CA SER A 96 -4.30 -13.59 -18.01
C SER A 96 -5.43 -14.63 -18.04
N SER A 97 -6.53 -14.39 -17.31
CA SER A 97 -7.73 -15.22 -17.27
C SER A 97 -8.79 -14.72 -18.25
#